data_AF-A0A8H4AH61-F1
#
_entry.id   AF-A0A8H4AH61-F1
#
_cell.length_a   1.000
_cell.length_b   1.000
_cell.length_c   1.000
_cell.angle_alpha   90.00
_cell.angle_beta   90.00
_cell.angle_gamma   90.00
#
_symmetry.space_group_name_H-M   'P 1'
#
loop_
_entity.id
_entity.type
_entity.pdbx_description
1 polymer ?
#
loop_
_entity_poly.entity_id
_entity_poly.type
_entity_poly.pdbx_seq_one_letter_code
_entity_poly.pdbx_strand_id
1 'polypeptide(L)'
;MNFCVIFFAYLFALTVNVQSYIIPREVLDSDGCARIHNEFITKKKTNFSYADVKDCYQRFPFDKDIASKTIDTLIGLVSGFYVFLDKAKEPPKPGFDFRPVDLKSELENFRDKSYSTLYDFTTDVKHLFYDLKDQHTMFGSYCFTTFVFYTNMTFYSVINNGEQKIKVFDDTIDQCNIDCEVTHIDGQQTLKVITEFARNSVYASRDLGVRFNIALDRAYKFPSFAVRSEIPEKPDITYTLKCDNKNPFDVKRNWNAFVQNVKDLNKFKDSKSYFDNICNPSEGGRPVSSFLEITIIPDNLNEIFEQDQSITKIKIINNFISFFKVQDFGIVKFYNEYPADRNGTMNMLPDVIQFKELANAGVKKVVLDFSDNIGGYIFTTYFISLLLFPNTFPSFDIDIRISKQMRLAITEQYKFLTSNNIYDIQSYVDAKTYANFTSAEDFIGNNVYERGGIKDNYSNKYVDGTNINPMRKIIQTYLTTPLPWKPEDFIILTNGLCGSSCALITEHAAEFSNVSTVAIGGFACNKLLSYSSFIGGTVVNATQTFNSLGELGLINNTLMHKPFPLTGMTSNYAMKEVYSKINPDEILDFTFKPADFRLFYDEKNVRNVSILWSQAAALIGSKSKIN
;
A
#
# COMPACT_ATOMS: atom_id res chain seq x y z
N MET A 1 -46.80 16.75 49.04
CA MET A 1 -46.05 17.88 49.60
C MET A 1 -44.82 18.05 48.72
N ASN A 2 -44.82 19.14 47.95
CA ASN A 2 -43.89 19.45 46.87
C ASN A 2 -42.44 19.52 47.33
N PHE A 3 -41.50 19.03 46.52
CA PHE A 3 -40.33 19.81 46.07
C PHE A 3 -39.75 19.16 44.80
N CYS A 4 -40.12 19.73 43.64
CA CYS A 4 -39.41 19.54 42.39
C CYS A 4 -38.09 20.32 42.45
N VAL A 5 -36.96 19.63 42.30
CA VAL A 5 -35.67 20.27 42.00
C VAL A 5 -35.43 20.12 40.50
N ILE A 6 -35.62 21.22 39.78
CA ILE A 6 -35.29 21.35 38.36
C ILE A 6 -33.77 21.55 38.27
N PHE A 7 -33.06 20.54 37.77
CA PHE A 7 -31.67 20.69 37.33
C PHE A 7 -31.69 21.31 35.92
N PHE A 8 -31.36 22.60 35.81
CA PHE A 8 -31.06 23.22 34.52
C PHE A 8 -29.67 22.76 34.07
N ALA A 9 -29.61 21.78 33.16
CA ALA A 9 -28.42 21.53 32.36
C ALA A 9 -28.30 22.66 31.33
N TYR A 10 -27.36 23.57 31.53
CA TYR A 10 -26.95 24.52 30.50
C TYR A 10 -26.24 23.76 29.38
N LEU A 11 -26.98 23.40 28.33
CA LEU A 11 -26.43 23.10 27.02
C LEU A 11 -25.85 24.39 26.45
N PHE A 12 -24.57 24.64 26.68
CA PHE A 12 -23.81 25.54 25.81
C PHE A 12 -23.71 24.84 24.44
N ALA A 13 -24.66 25.13 23.56
CA ALA A 13 -24.46 24.95 22.14
C ALA A 13 -23.34 25.91 21.73
N LEU A 14 -22.11 25.40 21.69
CA LEU A 14 -21.04 26.01 20.92
C LEU A 14 -21.50 25.99 19.47
N THR A 15 -22.09 27.10 19.01
CA THR A 15 -22.24 27.38 17.60
C THR A 15 -20.83 27.51 17.04
N VAL A 16 -20.28 26.39 16.57
CA VAL A 16 -19.16 26.42 15.63
C VAL A 16 -19.66 27.27 14.48
N ASN A 17 -19.02 28.42 14.28
CA ASN A 17 -19.29 29.28 13.14
C ASN A 17 -18.78 28.52 11.91
N VAL A 18 -19.57 27.58 11.40
CA VAL A 18 -19.27 26.86 10.16
C VAL A 18 -19.47 27.87 9.06
N GLN A 19 -18.40 28.55 8.69
CA GLN A 19 -18.37 29.32 7.47
C GLN A 19 -18.68 28.32 6.34
N SER A 20 -19.89 28.39 5.78
CA SER A 20 -20.32 27.43 4.78
C SER A 20 -19.42 27.59 3.55
N TYR A 21 -18.73 26.53 3.17
CA TYR A 21 -17.95 26.50 1.92
C TYR A 21 -18.85 26.91 0.74
N ILE A 22 -18.52 28.03 0.08
CA ILE A 22 -19.40 28.63 -0.93
C ILE A 22 -19.06 28.05 -2.30
N ILE A 23 -19.96 27.23 -2.83
CA ILE A 23 -19.88 26.71 -4.19
C ILE A 23 -20.67 27.67 -5.10
N PRO A 24 -20.07 28.24 -6.16
CA PRO A 24 -20.78 29.12 -7.08
C PRO A 24 -21.99 28.40 -7.71
N ARG A 25 -23.14 29.08 -7.78
CA ARG A 25 -24.39 28.52 -8.34
C ARG A 25 -24.46 28.83 -9.84
N GLU A 26 -24.46 27.81 -10.69
CA GLU A 26 -24.59 27.96 -12.16
C GLU A 26 -25.60 26.98 -12.78
N VAL A 27 -25.83 27.13 -14.09
CA VAL A 27 -26.72 26.31 -14.92
C VAL A 27 -26.24 24.85 -14.92
N LEU A 28 -27.16 23.88 -14.84
CA LEU A 28 -26.85 22.44 -14.80
C LEU A 28 -25.89 21.96 -15.90
N ASP A 29 -25.90 22.60 -17.08
CA ASP A 29 -25.06 22.22 -18.21
C ASP A 29 -23.57 22.55 -18.01
N SER A 30 -23.20 23.52 -17.14
CA SER A 30 -21.80 23.81 -16.80
C SER A 30 -21.28 22.99 -15.61
N ASP A 31 -22.15 22.32 -14.86
CA ASP A 31 -21.79 21.51 -13.68
C ASP A 31 -21.43 20.08 -14.07
N GLY A 32 -20.12 19.76 -14.07
CA GLY A 32 -19.61 18.43 -14.38
C GLY A 32 -20.19 17.32 -13.50
N CYS A 33 -20.38 17.57 -12.19
CA CYS A 33 -20.97 16.58 -11.29
C CYS A 33 -22.44 16.32 -11.63
N ALA A 34 -23.18 17.35 -12.04
CA ALA A 34 -24.56 17.19 -12.49
C ALA A 34 -24.65 16.40 -13.81
N ARG A 35 -23.73 16.65 -14.76
CA ARG A 35 -23.66 15.87 -16.01
C ARG A 35 -23.36 14.39 -15.76
N ILE A 36 -22.42 14.09 -14.87
CA ILE A 36 -22.12 12.71 -14.42
C ILE A 36 -23.38 12.04 -13.84
N HIS A 37 -24.06 12.70 -12.90
CA HIS A 37 -25.27 12.16 -12.29
C HIS A 37 -26.36 11.90 -13.34
N ASN A 38 -26.60 12.86 -14.24
CA ASN A 38 -27.57 12.74 -15.32
C ASN A 38 -27.25 11.56 -16.25
N GLU A 39 -25.99 11.38 -16.65
CA GLU A 39 -25.57 10.21 -17.44
C GLU A 39 -25.82 8.90 -16.70
N PHE A 40 -25.55 8.85 -15.39
CA PHE A 40 -25.79 7.67 -14.57
C PHE A 40 -27.28 7.31 -14.46
N ILE A 41 -28.14 8.25 -14.09
CA ILE A 41 -29.57 7.95 -13.89
C ILE A 41 -30.30 7.67 -15.21
N THR A 42 -29.97 8.39 -16.29
CA THR A 42 -30.66 8.27 -17.59
C THR A 42 -30.12 7.13 -18.46
N LYS A 43 -28.80 6.90 -18.48
CA LYS A 43 -28.14 5.91 -19.35
C LYS A 43 -27.57 4.70 -18.59
N LYS A 44 -27.64 4.67 -17.25
CA LYS A 44 -27.04 3.63 -16.39
C LYS A 44 -25.53 3.46 -16.59
N LYS A 45 -24.84 4.53 -17.00
CA LYS A 45 -23.38 4.55 -17.18
C LYS A 45 -22.64 4.54 -15.84
N THR A 46 -21.55 3.78 -15.78
CA THR A 46 -20.57 3.81 -14.68
C THR A 46 -19.23 4.40 -15.10
N ASN A 47 -19.10 4.74 -16.38
CA ASN A 47 -17.93 5.35 -16.99
C ASN A 47 -18.31 6.69 -17.61
N PHE A 48 -17.45 7.69 -17.47
CA PHE A 48 -17.68 9.10 -17.74
C PHE A 48 -16.52 9.70 -18.54
N SER A 49 -16.79 10.82 -19.20
CA SER A 49 -15.76 11.51 -19.99
C SER A 49 -14.72 12.16 -19.08
N TYR A 50 -13.48 12.30 -19.58
CA TYR A 50 -12.44 13.10 -18.93
C TYR A 50 -12.93 14.50 -18.55
N ALA A 51 -13.63 15.16 -19.48
CA ALA A 51 -14.09 16.54 -19.29
C ALA A 51 -15.10 16.66 -18.14
N ASP A 52 -16.06 15.74 -18.03
CA ASP A 52 -17.06 15.80 -16.96
C ASP A 52 -16.47 15.61 -15.57
N VAL A 53 -15.53 14.67 -15.44
CA VAL A 53 -14.83 14.44 -14.15
C VAL A 53 -13.92 15.61 -13.81
N LYS A 54 -13.18 16.14 -14.79
CA LYS A 54 -12.34 17.33 -14.60
C LYS A 54 -13.17 18.52 -14.14
N ASP A 55 -14.27 18.83 -14.82
CA ASP A 55 -15.15 19.94 -14.48
C ASP A 55 -15.78 19.76 -13.08
N CYS A 56 -16.12 18.52 -12.70
CA CYS A 56 -16.62 18.20 -11.37
C CYS A 56 -15.54 18.46 -10.29
N TYR A 57 -14.33 17.95 -10.47
CA TYR A 57 -13.25 18.09 -9.48
C TYR A 57 -12.72 19.52 -9.35
N GLN A 58 -12.66 20.26 -10.46
CA GLN A 58 -12.19 21.64 -10.48
C GLN A 58 -13.28 22.65 -10.11
N ARG A 59 -14.49 22.20 -9.74
CA ARG A 59 -15.59 23.10 -9.37
C ARG A 59 -15.38 23.83 -8.04
N PHE A 60 -14.56 23.25 -7.16
CA PHE A 60 -14.41 23.67 -5.78
C PHE A 60 -13.28 24.72 -5.66
N PRO A 61 -13.59 26.02 -5.43
CA PRO A 61 -12.59 27.07 -5.32
C PRO A 61 -11.60 26.82 -4.18
N PHE A 62 -10.37 27.30 -4.32
CA PHE A 62 -9.42 27.27 -3.21
C PHE A 62 -9.95 28.06 -1.99
N ASP A 63 -9.85 27.45 -0.81
CA ASP A 63 -10.23 28.07 0.47
C ASP A 63 -9.02 28.05 1.40
N LYS A 64 -8.55 29.24 1.77
CA LYS A 64 -7.34 29.42 2.57
C LYS A 64 -7.49 28.91 4.01
N ASP A 65 -8.69 28.99 4.59
CA ASP A 65 -8.93 28.51 5.95
C ASP A 65 -8.94 26.99 5.99
N ILE A 66 -9.61 26.33 5.03
CA ILE A 66 -9.52 24.88 4.85
C ILE A 66 -8.06 24.46 4.63
N ALA A 67 -7.34 25.13 3.73
CA ALA A 67 -5.95 24.80 3.45
C ALA A 67 -5.06 24.92 4.70
N SER A 68 -5.14 26.03 5.42
CA SER A 68 -4.35 26.28 6.63
C SER A 68 -4.63 25.22 7.71
N LYS A 69 -5.90 24.91 7.98
CA LYS A 69 -6.28 23.90 8.96
C LYS A 69 -5.85 22.49 8.55
N THR A 70 -5.90 22.17 7.27
CA THR A 70 -5.38 20.90 6.75
C THR A 70 -3.88 20.78 6.99
N ILE A 71 -3.10 21.84 6.73
CA ILE A 71 -1.66 21.85 7.03
C ILE A 71 -1.41 21.72 8.54
N ASP A 72 -2.17 22.42 9.39
CA ASP A 72 -2.07 22.29 10.86
C ASP A 72 -2.30 20.83 11.30
N THR A 73 -3.35 20.18 10.80
CA THR A 73 -3.64 18.78 11.10
C THR A 73 -2.51 17.86 10.65
N LEU A 74 -2.00 18.02 9.41
CA LEU A 74 -0.91 17.19 8.89
C LEU A 74 0.36 17.34 9.71
N ILE A 75 0.76 18.58 10.01
CA ILE A 75 1.95 18.86 10.84
C ILE A 75 1.79 18.24 12.23
N GLY A 76 0.60 18.33 12.82
CA GLY A 76 0.30 17.71 14.10
C GLY A 76 0.42 16.19 14.09
N LEU A 77 -0.13 15.54 13.06
CA LEU A 77 -0.06 14.08 12.90
C LEU A 77 1.39 13.61 12.71
N VAL A 78 2.13 14.22 11.78
CA VAL A 78 3.50 13.76 11.48
C VAL A 78 4.47 14.10 12.61
N SER A 79 4.35 15.28 13.24
CA SER A 79 5.20 15.67 14.38
C SER A 79 4.87 14.88 15.65
N GLY A 80 3.62 14.46 15.80
CA GLY A 80 3.17 13.70 16.97
C GLY A 80 3.48 12.20 16.87
N PHE A 81 3.28 11.59 15.69
CA PHE A 81 3.11 10.14 15.61
C PHE A 81 3.80 9.46 14.43
N TYR A 82 4.29 10.19 13.42
CA TYR A 82 5.01 9.57 12.31
C TYR A 82 6.44 9.22 12.72
N VAL A 83 6.77 7.94 12.61
CA VAL A 83 8.02 7.40 13.14
C VAL A 83 9.25 7.80 12.32
N PHE A 84 9.09 7.88 10.99
CA PHE A 84 10.18 8.18 10.06
C PHE A 84 10.34 9.67 9.76
N LEU A 85 9.73 10.58 10.53
CA LEU A 85 9.75 12.02 10.27
C LEU A 85 11.16 12.58 10.06
N ASP A 86 12.08 12.24 10.96
CA ASP A 86 13.46 12.71 10.88
C ASP A 86 14.32 11.83 9.94
N LYS A 87 13.99 10.54 9.82
CA LYS A 87 14.65 9.61 8.91
C LYS A 87 14.43 9.98 7.43
N ALA A 88 13.27 10.52 7.08
CA ALA A 88 12.92 10.96 5.73
C ALA A 88 13.81 12.11 5.20
N LYS A 89 14.52 12.83 6.08
CA LYS A 89 15.46 13.89 5.71
C LYS A 89 16.82 13.36 5.25
N GLU A 90 17.07 12.07 5.37
CA GLU A 90 18.35 11.48 5.00
C GLU A 90 18.43 11.17 3.49
N PRO A 91 19.63 11.26 2.89
CA PRO A 91 19.84 10.80 1.52
C PRO A 91 19.55 9.31 1.36
N PRO A 92 19.04 8.88 0.19
CA PRO A 92 18.82 7.48 -0.10
C PRO A 92 20.13 6.67 0.04
N LYS A 93 20.01 5.44 0.54
CA LYS A 93 21.10 4.46 0.48
C LYS A 93 21.40 4.08 -0.98
N PRO A 94 22.62 3.62 -1.30
CA PRO A 94 22.93 3.09 -2.63
C PRO A 94 21.91 2.03 -3.05
N GLY A 95 21.40 2.13 -4.28
CA GLY A 95 20.31 1.31 -4.80
C GLY A 95 18.96 2.03 -4.88
N PHE A 96 18.78 3.12 -4.14
CA PHE A 96 17.58 3.96 -4.19
C PHE A 96 17.84 5.33 -4.85
N ASP A 97 16.77 5.98 -5.31
CA ASP A 97 16.83 7.22 -6.09
C ASP A 97 15.80 8.29 -5.66
N PHE A 98 15.15 8.09 -4.51
CA PHE A 98 14.22 9.06 -3.95
C PHE A 98 14.97 10.26 -3.36
N ARG A 99 14.30 11.41 -3.28
CA ARG A 99 14.87 12.61 -2.66
C ARG A 99 14.67 12.60 -1.15
N PRO A 100 15.58 13.19 -0.36
CA PRO A 100 15.28 13.59 1.01
C PRO A 100 14.06 14.52 1.08
N VAL A 101 13.26 14.38 2.13
CA VAL A 101 12.06 15.17 2.37
C VAL A 101 12.08 15.71 3.80
N ASP A 102 12.11 17.04 3.93
CA ASP A 102 11.79 17.68 5.22
C ASP A 102 10.30 17.94 5.27
N LEU A 103 9.55 16.89 5.62
CA LEU A 103 8.10 16.87 5.51
C LEU A 103 7.44 18.03 6.27
N LYS A 104 7.96 18.41 7.44
CA LYS A 104 7.41 19.50 8.23
C LYS A 104 7.67 20.85 7.57
N SER A 105 8.91 21.11 7.15
CA SER A 105 9.29 22.36 6.49
C SER A 105 8.53 22.54 5.17
N GLU A 106 8.46 21.49 4.35
CA GLU A 106 7.74 21.51 3.08
C GLU A 106 6.22 21.65 3.27
N LEU A 107 5.65 21.10 4.35
CA LEU A 107 4.25 21.33 4.71
C LEU A 107 3.96 22.81 5.02
N GLU A 108 4.85 23.49 5.76
CA GLU A 108 4.69 24.91 6.08
C GLU A 108 4.74 25.78 4.81
N ASN A 109 5.58 25.42 3.83
CA ASN A 109 5.69 26.15 2.56
C ASN A 109 4.38 26.20 1.76
N PHE A 110 3.44 25.27 1.99
CA PHE A 110 2.13 25.30 1.33
C PHE A 110 1.26 26.49 1.75
N ARG A 111 1.52 27.11 2.90
CA ARG A 111 0.73 28.26 3.38
C ARG A 111 0.92 29.52 2.54
N ASP A 112 2.08 29.63 1.88
CA ASP A 112 2.45 30.78 1.06
C ASP A 112 2.11 30.58 -0.43
N LYS A 113 1.73 29.36 -0.83
CA LYS A 113 1.33 29.05 -2.19
C LYS A 113 -0.11 29.50 -2.48
N SER A 114 -0.36 29.85 -3.75
CA SER A 114 -1.69 30.21 -4.25
C SER A 114 -2.21 29.14 -5.20
N TYR A 115 -3.49 28.79 -5.06
CA TYR A 115 -4.16 27.76 -5.87
C TYR A 115 -5.46 28.29 -6.45
N SER A 116 -5.88 27.72 -7.58
CA SER A 116 -7.17 28.04 -8.19
C SER A 116 -8.31 27.25 -7.53
N THR A 117 -8.08 25.95 -7.31
CA THR A 117 -9.08 25.02 -6.78
C THR A 117 -8.57 24.27 -5.55
N LEU A 118 -9.51 23.71 -4.78
CA LEU A 118 -9.18 22.79 -3.69
C LEU A 118 -8.54 21.49 -4.21
N TYR A 119 -8.87 21.08 -5.44
CA TYR A 119 -8.22 19.95 -6.12
C TYR A 119 -6.72 20.21 -6.30
N ASP A 120 -6.34 21.39 -6.80
CA ASP A 120 -4.93 21.73 -7.05
C ASP A 120 -4.12 21.74 -5.73
N PHE A 121 -4.67 22.35 -4.68
CA PHE A 121 -4.03 22.36 -3.35
C PHE A 121 -3.83 20.95 -2.80
N THR A 122 -4.89 20.14 -2.75
CA THR A 122 -4.82 18.79 -2.18
C THR A 122 -3.94 17.85 -2.99
N THR A 123 -3.88 18.03 -4.31
CA THR A 123 -2.99 17.26 -5.19
C THR A 123 -1.53 17.60 -4.95
N ASP A 124 -1.17 18.89 -4.84
CA ASP A 124 0.21 19.32 -4.57
C ASP A 124 0.68 18.84 -3.17
N VAL A 125 -0.17 18.91 -2.15
CA VAL A 125 0.14 18.34 -0.83
C VAL A 125 0.30 16.82 -0.89
N LYS A 126 -0.53 16.11 -1.66
CA LYS A 126 -0.41 14.66 -1.84
C LYS A 126 0.91 14.27 -2.52
N HIS A 127 1.36 15.05 -3.52
CA HIS A 127 2.64 14.80 -4.18
C HIS A 127 3.84 14.90 -3.23
N LEU A 128 3.79 15.79 -2.23
CA LEU A 128 4.81 15.80 -1.16
C LEU A 128 4.88 14.47 -0.41
N PHE A 129 3.74 13.89 -0.06
CA PHE A 129 3.73 12.57 0.59
C PHE A 129 4.21 11.46 -0.35
N TYR A 130 3.86 11.54 -1.64
CA TYR A 130 4.37 10.60 -2.65
C TYR A 130 5.88 10.66 -2.80
N ASP A 131 6.55 11.76 -2.45
CA ASP A 131 8.01 11.84 -2.49
C ASP A 131 8.72 11.03 -1.39
N LEU A 132 8.00 10.64 -0.33
CA LEU A 132 8.53 9.72 0.68
C LEU A 132 8.75 8.28 0.15
N LYS A 133 8.15 7.97 -1.00
CA LYS A 133 8.15 6.65 -1.66
C LYS A 133 7.75 5.52 -0.71
N ASP A 134 6.70 5.79 0.06
CA ASP A 134 6.23 4.95 1.14
C ASP A 134 4.71 4.78 1.06
N GLN A 135 4.24 3.56 0.80
CA GLN A 135 2.81 3.26 0.73
C GLN A 135 2.12 3.43 2.10
N HIS A 136 2.85 3.35 3.21
CA HIS A 136 2.28 3.53 4.55
C HIS A 136 2.10 4.99 4.94
N THR A 137 2.74 5.93 4.22
CA THR A 137 2.70 7.35 4.57
C THR A 137 2.12 8.18 3.43
N MET A 138 0.86 8.56 3.54
CA MET A 138 0.13 9.27 2.49
C MET A 138 -0.84 10.31 3.03
N PHE A 139 -1.17 11.29 2.19
CA PHE A 139 -2.29 12.21 2.35
C PHE A 139 -3.24 12.03 1.16
N GLY A 140 -4.55 12.14 1.41
CA GLY A 140 -5.53 12.04 0.34
C GLY A 140 -6.86 12.68 0.70
N SER A 141 -7.68 12.90 -0.33
CA SER A 141 -9.06 13.36 -0.18
C SER A 141 -9.99 12.51 -1.04
N TYR A 142 -11.00 11.91 -0.41
CA TYR A 142 -12.07 11.19 -1.12
C TYR A 142 -12.82 12.09 -2.11
N CYS A 143 -12.79 13.40 -1.87
CA CYS A 143 -13.32 14.43 -2.77
C CYS A 143 -12.74 14.32 -4.18
N PHE A 144 -11.49 13.86 -4.32
CA PHE A 144 -10.74 13.88 -5.58
C PHE A 144 -10.18 12.51 -5.98
N THR A 145 -10.71 11.44 -5.40
CA THR A 145 -10.34 10.05 -5.75
C THR A 145 -11.55 9.18 -6.07
N THR A 146 -12.76 9.73 -6.12
CA THR A 146 -14.00 8.99 -6.49
C THR A 146 -13.92 8.36 -7.89
N PHE A 147 -13.17 8.94 -8.82
CA PHE A 147 -13.01 8.46 -10.19
C PHE A 147 -11.57 8.05 -10.47
N VAL A 148 -11.41 7.09 -11.36
CA VAL A 148 -10.12 6.60 -11.86
C VAL A 148 -10.12 6.70 -13.38
N PHE A 149 -9.07 7.32 -13.93
CA PHE A 149 -8.86 7.55 -15.34
C PHE A 149 -8.13 6.38 -15.99
N TYR A 150 -8.51 5.99 -17.20
CA TYR A 150 -7.89 4.88 -17.93
C TYR A 150 -7.90 5.11 -19.45
N THR A 151 -6.95 4.46 -20.15
CA THR A 151 -6.74 4.59 -21.61
C THR A 151 -7.07 3.33 -22.41
N ASN A 152 -7.48 2.24 -21.73
CA ASN A 152 -7.77 0.93 -22.31
C ASN A 152 -6.56 0.15 -22.87
N MET A 153 -5.33 0.64 -22.69
CA MET A 153 -4.09 0.00 -23.17
C MET A 153 -3.07 -0.13 -22.03
N THR A 154 -2.66 -1.35 -21.71
CA THR A 154 -1.67 -1.67 -20.65
C THR A 154 -0.37 -2.19 -21.23
N PHE A 155 0.67 -2.27 -20.40
CA PHE A 155 2.03 -2.51 -20.86
C PHE A 155 2.74 -3.61 -20.09
N TYR A 156 3.78 -4.15 -20.73
CA TYR A 156 4.75 -4.99 -20.08
C TYR A 156 6.13 -4.68 -20.64
N SER A 157 7.17 -5.02 -19.88
CA SER A 157 8.55 -4.87 -20.31
C SER A 157 9.16 -6.24 -20.56
N VAL A 158 9.86 -6.43 -21.68
CA VAL A 158 10.63 -7.66 -21.96
C VAL A 158 12.07 -7.34 -22.34
N ILE A 159 12.94 -8.34 -22.18
CA ILE A 159 14.31 -8.28 -22.68
C ILE A 159 14.43 -9.16 -23.93
N ASN A 160 14.52 -8.53 -25.09
CA ASN A 160 14.70 -9.22 -26.38
C ASN A 160 16.11 -8.94 -26.89
N ASN A 161 16.93 -9.98 -27.06
CA ASN A 161 18.33 -9.88 -27.53
C ASN A 161 19.19 -8.87 -26.74
N GLY A 162 18.95 -8.76 -25.43
CA GLY A 162 19.67 -7.83 -24.56
C GLY A 162 19.14 -6.39 -24.54
N GLU A 163 18.11 -6.08 -25.34
CA GLU A 163 17.44 -4.77 -25.35
C GLU A 163 16.14 -4.83 -24.55
N GLN A 164 15.92 -3.83 -23.69
CA GLN A 164 14.68 -3.68 -22.94
C GLN A 164 13.63 -2.97 -23.79
N LYS A 165 12.48 -3.62 -23.98
CA LYS A 165 11.37 -3.11 -24.78
C LYS A 165 10.09 -3.04 -23.96
N ILE A 166 9.28 -2.03 -24.23
CA ILE A 166 7.90 -1.93 -23.73
C ILE A 166 6.95 -2.37 -24.82
N LYS A 167 6.03 -3.25 -24.47
CA LYS A 167 5.05 -3.83 -25.40
C LYS A 167 3.65 -3.72 -24.81
N VAL A 168 2.64 -3.76 -25.67
CA VAL A 168 1.22 -3.72 -25.27
C VAL A 168 0.85 -5.07 -24.63
N PHE A 169 0.50 -5.05 -23.34
CA PHE A 169 0.06 -6.24 -22.62
C PHE A 169 -1.38 -6.56 -22.99
N ASP A 170 -2.29 -5.59 -22.88
CA ASP A 170 -3.68 -5.71 -23.30
C ASP A 170 -4.15 -4.41 -23.97
N ASP A 171 -5.05 -4.55 -24.93
CA ASP A 171 -5.77 -3.45 -25.59
C ASP A 171 -7.23 -3.86 -25.79
N THR A 172 -8.07 -3.35 -24.90
CA THR A 172 -9.50 -3.68 -24.88
C THR A 172 -10.31 -2.98 -25.98
N ILE A 173 -9.68 -2.07 -26.74
CA ILE A 173 -10.31 -1.41 -27.90
C ILE A 173 -9.91 -2.10 -29.20
N ASP A 174 -8.62 -2.44 -29.37
CA ASP A 174 -8.12 -3.13 -30.56
C ASP A 174 -7.06 -4.17 -30.20
N GLN A 175 -7.51 -5.42 -30.09
CA GLN A 175 -6.68 -6.57 -29.73
C GLN A 175 -5.55 -6.85 -30.75
N CYS A 176 -5.59 -6.28 -31.96
CA CYS A 176 -4.50 -6.42 -32.93
C CYS A 176 -3.22 -5.69 -32.49
N ASN A 177 -3.31 -4.82 -31.47
CA ASN A 177 -2.16 -4.10 -30.91
C ASN A 177 -1.42 -4.89 -29.84
N ILE A 178 -2.00 -6.00 -29.33
CA ILE A 178 -1.37 -6.85 -28.33
C ILE A 178 -0.01 -7.33 -28.86
N ASP A 179 1.00 -7.32 -27.98
CA ASP A 179 2.38 -7.66 -28.29
C ASP A 179 3.07 -6.73 -29.32
N CYS A 180 2.49 -5.60 -29.71
CA CYS A 180 3.23 -4.59 -30.47
C CYS A 180 4.18 -3.80 -29.56
N GLU A 181 5.35 -3.45 -30.07
CA GLU A 181 6.31 -2.59 -29.37
C GLU A 181 5.78 -1.16 -29.31
N VAL A 182 5.75 -0.56 -28.11
CA VAL A 182 5.39 0.84 -27.91
C VAL A 182 6.67 1.65 -27.96
N THR A 183 6.97 2.26 -29.09
CA THR A 183 8.26 2.96 -29.30
C THR A 183 8.26 4.37 -28.72
N HIS A 184 7.15 5.08 -28.87
CA HIS A 184 6.96 6.44 -28.37
C HIS A 184 5.59 6.63 -27.73
N ILE A 185 5.53 7.55 -26.78
CA ILE A 185 4.30 8.07 -26.17
C ILE A 185 4.35 9.60 -26.29
N ASP A 186 3.35 10.20 -26.94
CA ASP A 186 3.30 11.63 -27.25
C ASP A 186 4.60 12.13 -27.92
N GLY A 187 5.17 11.32 -28.82
CA GLY A 187 6.41 11.63 -29.55
C GLY A 187 7.70 11.48 -28.72
N GLN A 188 7.64 11.05 -27.46
CA GLN A 188 8.80 10.80 -26.61
C GLN A 188 9.07 9.30 -26.43
N GLN A 189 10.33 8.90 -26.29
CA GLN A 189 10.71 7.50 -26.13
C GLN A 189 10.00 6.84 -24.94
N THR A 190 9.31 5.72 -25.18
CA THR A 190 8.43 5.09 -24.18
C THR A 190 9.12 4.76 -22.87
N LEU A 191 10.32 4.16 -22.92
CA LEU A 191 11.05 3.77 -21.72
C LEU A 191 11.32 4.98 -20.82
N LYS A 192 11.67 6.13 -21.40
CA LYS A 192 11.87 7.38 -20.67
C LYS A 192 10.57 7.86 -20.02
N VAL A 193 9.47 7.92 -20.78
CA VAL A 193 8.16 8.38 -20.30
C VAL A 193 7.65 7.53 -19.12
N ILE A 194 7.72 6.19 -19.24
CA ILE A 194 7.27 5.29 -18.17
C ILE A 194 8.21 5.37 -16.97
N THR A 195 9.52 5.54 -17.18
CA THR A 195 10.49 5.73 -16.08
C THR A 195 10.22 7.03 -15.31
N GLU A 196 9.94 8.12 -16.01
CA GLU A 196 9.60 9.40 -15.38
C GLU A 196 8.28 9.32 -14.61
N PHE A 197 7.27 8.64 -15.17
CA PHE A 197 6.03 8.36 -14.45
C PHE A 197 6.27 7.50 -13.19
N ALA A 198 7.06 6.42 -13.29
CA ALA A 198 7.42 5.59 -12.16
C ALA A 198 8.17 6.39 -11.07
N ARG A 199 9.04 7.33 -11.49
CA ARG A 199 9.81 8.19 -10.58
C ARG A 199 8.91 9.20 -9.85
N ASN A 200 7.99 9.83 -10.58
CA ASN A 200 7.29 11.01 -10.10
C ASN A 200 5.89 10.69 -9.54
N SER A 201 5.18 9.75 -10.14
CA SER A 201 3.76 9.48 -9.83
C SER A 201 3.54 8.19 -9.06
N VAL A 202 4.43 7.20 -9.20
CA VAL A 202 4.36 5.96 -8.41
C VAL A 202 5.13 6.14 -7.11
N TYR A 203 4.46 5.85 -5.99
CA TYR A 203 4.99 6.07 -4.64
C TYR A 203 5.16 4.78 -3.82
N ALA A 204 4.57 3.67 -4.26
CA ALA A 204 4.73 2.38 -3.60
C ALA A 204 6.12 1.79 -3.91
N SER A 205 7.04 1.89 -2.94
CA SER A 205 8.44 1.43 -2.95
C SER A 205 9.49 2.52 -3.18
N ARG A 206 10.57 2.46 -2.38
CA ARG A 206 11.77 3.30 -2.51
C ARG A 206 12.68 2.86 -3.67
N ASP A 207 12.48 1.65 -4.21
CA ASP A 207 13.20 1.14 -5.37
C ASP A 207 12.50 1.56 -6.68
N LEU A 208 13.20 2.34 -7.53
CA LEU A 208 12.65 2.75 -8.83
C LEU A 208 12.33 1.56 -9.73
N GLY A 209 13.12 0.49 -9.70
CA GLY A 209 12.87 -0.70 -10.51
C GLY A 209 11.56 -1.39 -10.13
N VAL A 210 11.18 -1.33 -8.86
CA VAL A 210 9.89 -1.85 -8.37
C VAL A 210 8.77 -0.92 -8.81
N ARG A 211 8.94 0.39 -8.67
CA ARG A 211 7.97 1.38 -9.16
C ARG A 211 7.77 1.31 -10.67
N PHE A 212 8.81 0.97 -11.42
CA PHE A 212 8.75 0.73 -12.85
C PHE A 212 7.89 -0.50 -13.18
N ASN A 213 8.02 -1.60 -12.42
CA ASN A 213 7.13 -2.75 -12.55
C ASN A 213 5.66 -2.36 -12.34
N ILE A 214 5.37 -1.54 -11.33
CA ILE A 214 4.01 -1.06 -11.02
C ILE A 214 3.47 -0.18 -12.16
N ALA A 215 4.31 0.72 -12.70
CA ALA A 215 3.92 1.64 -13.76
C ALA A 215 3.43 0.95 -15.05
N LEU A 216 3.88 -0.28 -15.32
CA LEU A 216 3.54 -1.02 -16.53
C LEU A 216 2.11 -1.58 -16.55
N ASP A 217 1.46 -1.73 -15.38
CA ASP A 217 0.05 -2.15 -15.26
C ASP A 217 -0.25 -3.63 -15.57
N ARG A 218 0.64 -4.56 -15.18
CA ARG A 218 0.42 -6.00 -15.38
C ARG A 218 -0.60 -6.60 -14.39
N ALA A 219 -0.62 -6.09 -13.15
CA ALA A 219 -1.51 -6.53 -12.08
C ALA A 219 -2.12 -5.30 -11.41
N TYR A 220 -3.35 -4.95 -11.79
CA TYR A 220 -4.10 -3.77 -11.35
C TYR A 220 -4.27 -3.72 -9.82
N LYS A 221 -3.26 -3.22 -9.10
CA LYS A 221 -3.30 -3.06 -7.63
C LYS A 221 -2.96 -1.64 -7.17
N PHE A 222 -2.31 -0.86 -8.02
CA PHE A 222 -1.95 0.53 -7.79
C PHE A 222 -2.25 1.36 -9.03
N PRO A 223 -2.37 2.69 -8.89
CA PRO A 223 -2.30 3.58 -10.05
C PRO A 223 -1.03 3.30 -10.85
N SER A 224 -1.21 3.13 -12.15
CA SER A 224 -0.19 2.76 -13.13
C SER A 224 -0.14 3.82 -14.23
N PHE A 225 0.71 3.63 -15.24
CA PHE A 225 0.79 4.59 -16.33
C PHE A 225 -0.54 4.69 -17.10
N ALA A 226 -1.20 3.54 -17.29
CA ALA A 226 -2.45 3.39 -18.02
C ALA A 226 -3.70 3.68 -17.18
N VAL A 227 -3.60 3.60 -15.85
CA VAL A 227 -4.70 3.83 -14.89
C VAL A 227 -4.30 4.82 -13.80
N ARG A 228 -4.96 5.98 -13.74
CA ARG A 228 -4.56 7.10 -12.88
C ARG A 228 -5.68 7.57 -11.97
N SER A 229 -5.35 7.89 -10.72
CA SER A 229 -6.29 8.49 -9.76
C SER A 229 -6.36 10.02 -9.86
N GLU A 230 -5.43 10.61 -10.60
CA GLU A 230 -5.33 12.05 -10.83
C GLU A 230 -5.81 12.36 -12.24
N ILE A 231 -6.37 13.56 -12.39
CA ILE A 231 -6.77 14.10 -13.71
C ILE A 231 -5.51 14.12 -14.60
N PRO A 232 -5.49 13.37 -15.72
CA PRO A 232 -4.40 13.45 -16.68
C PRO A 232 -4.21 14.89 -17.21
N GLU A 233 -2.97 15.29 -17.47
CA GLU A 233 -2.67 16.66 -17.94
C GLU A 233 -3.38 17.02 -19.25
N LYS A 234 -3.62 16.02 -20.11
CA LYS A 234 -4.29 16.13 -21.40
C LYS A 234 -5.48 15.17 -21.48
N PRO A 235 -6.52 15.49 -22.27
CA PRO A 235 -7.69 14.63 -22.45
C PRO A 235 -7.39 13.36 -23.26
N ASP A 236 -6.26 13.32 -23.97
CA ASP A 236 -5.86 12.22 -24.82
C ASP A 236 -4.36 11.96 -24.76
N ILE A 237 -3.95 10.80 -25.28
CA ILE A 237 -2.58 10.31 -25.34
C ILE A 237 -2.38 9.56 -26.66
N THR A 238 -1.18 9.66 -27.24
CA THR A 238 -0.84 8.98 -28.51
C THR A 238 0.30 8.00 -28.30
N TYR A 239 0.09 6.75 -28.72
CA TYR A 239 1.09 5.68 -28.71
C TYR A 239 1.58 5.40 -30.12
N THR A 240 2.89 5.43 -30.35
CA THR A 240 3.49 5.00 -31.63
C THR A 240 3.87 3.53 -31.51
N LEU A 241 3.09 2.67 -32.16
CA LEU A 241 3.23 1.21 -32.12
C LEU A 241 4.05 0.69 -33.30
N LYS A 242 4.84 -0.34 -33.06
CA LYS A 242 5.54 -1.13 -34.07
C LYS A 242 5.23 -2.61 -33.86
N CYS A 243 4.36 -3.14 -34.71
CA CYS A 243 4.04 -4.56 -34.74
C CYS A 243 4.92 -5.28 -35.78
N ASP A 244 5.03 -6.61 -35.69
CA ASP A 244 5.83 -7.39 -36.63
C ASP A 244 5.44 -7.11 -38.09
N ASN A 245 6.46 -6.86 -38.92
CA ASN A 245 6.34 -6.60 -40.36
C ASN A 245 5.46 -5.40 -40.76
N LYS A 246 5.17 -4.48 -39.83
CA LYS A 246 4.46 -3.23 -40.10
C LYS A 246 5.37 -2.02 -39.86
N ASN A 247 5.19 -0.98 -40.69
CA ASN A 247 5.75 0.34 -40.39
C ASN A 247 5.13 0.87 -39.09
N PRO A 248 5.87 1.69 -38.31
CA PRO A 248 5.31 2.34 -37.13
C PRO A 248 4.04 3.13 -37.45
N PHE A 249 3.05 3.06 -36.57
CA PHE A 249 1.78 3.79 -36.71
C PHE A 249 1.31 4.34 -35.36
N ASP A 250 0.55 5.43 -35.41
CA ASP A 250 0.05 6.10 -34.22
C ASP A 250 -1.34 5.59 -33.84
N VAL A 251 -1.51 5.37 -32.54
CA VAL A 251 -2.76 4.98 -31.90
C VAL A 251 -3.12 6.03 -30.86
N LYS A 252 -4.16 6.81 -31.16
CA LYS A 252 -4.69 7.82 -30.24
C LYS A 252 -5.71 7.19 -29.28
N ARG A 253 -5.62 7.51 -27.99
CA ARG A 253 -6.57 7.11 -26.94
C ARG A 253 -7.04 8.32 -26.17
N ASN A 254 -8.34 8.38 -25.90
CA ASN A 254 -8.91 9.36 -24.98
C ASN A 254 -8.87 8.78 -23.56
N TRP A 255 -8.64 9.65 -22.58
CA TRP A 255 -8.85 9.28 -21.18
C TRP A 255 -10.35 9.17 -20.91
N ASN A 256 -10.77 8.03 -20.38
CA ASN A 256 -12.09 7.83 -19.80
C ASN A 256 -11.94 7.70 -18.29
N ALA A 257 -13.01 7.87 -17.55
CA ALA A 257 -13.00 7.70 -16.10
C ALA A 257 -14.10 6.76 -15.66
N PHE A 258 -13.82 5.83 -14.74
CA PHE A 258 -14.84 5.03 -14.09
C PHE A 258 -14.92 5.38 -12.60
N VAL A 259 -16.08 5.16 -12.00
CA VAL A 259 -16.27 5.39 -10.56
C VAL A 259 -15.70 4.23 -9.76
N GLN A 260 -14.96 4.52 -8.70
CA GLN A 260 -14.39 3.51 -7.81
C GLN A 260 -15.46 2.70 -7.07
N ASN A 261 -16.51 3.39 -6.60
CA ASN A 261 -17.65 2.77 -5.92
C ASN A 261 -18.95 3.27 -6.54
N VAL A 262 -19.68 2.39 -7.24
CA VAL A 262 -20.94 2.73 -7.92
C VAL A 262 -21.99 3.31 -6.96
N LYS A 263 -21.95 2.97 -5.66
CA LYS A 263 -22.86 3.55 -4.65
C LYS A 263 -22.69 5.06 -4.51
N ASP A 264 -21.54 5.62 -4.92
CA ASP A 264 -21.24 7.05 -4.80
C ASP A 264 -22.02 7.91 -5.76
N LEU A 265 -22.34 7.36 -6.93
CA LEU A 265 -23.15 8.05 -7.95
C LEU A 265 -24.58 8.36 -7.45
N ASN A 266 -25.05 7.67 -6.41
CA ASN A 266 -26.34 7.94 -5.78
C ASN A 266 -26.27 9.04 -4.69
N LYS A 267 -25.07 9.50 -4.32
CA LYS A 267 -24.88 10.44 -3.22
C LYS A 267 -24.84 11.89 -3.67
N PHE A 268 -24.85 12.16 -4.96
CA PHE A 268 -24.83 13.53 -5.47
C PHE A 268 -25.65 13.64 -6.75
N LYS A 269 -26.15 14.85 -6.99
CA LYS A 269 -26.89 15.24 -8.20
C LYS A 269 -26.32 16.49 -8.88
N ASP A 270 -25.41 17.17 -8.18
CA ASP A 270 -24.78 18.43 -8.55
C ASP A 270 -23.50 18.59 -7.72
N SER A 271 -22.70 19.61 -8.01
CA SER A 271 -21.45 19.86 -7.30
C SER A 271 -21.65 20.16 -5.82
N LYS A 272 -22.79 20.77 -5.44
CA LYS A 272 -23.10 21.06 -4.03
C LYS A 272 -23.29 19.77 -3.23
N SER A 273 -24.15 18.88 -3.70
CA SER A 273 -24.40 17.59 -3.05
C SER A 273 -23.18 16.67 -3.14
N TYR A 274 -22.33 16.79 -4.18
CA TYR A 274 -21.05 16.11 -4.22
C TYR A 274 -20.16 16.58 -3.07
N PHE A 275 -20.00 17.88 -2.87
CA PHE A 275 -19.21 18.41 -1.76
C PHE A 275 -19.76 17.95 -0.41
N ASP A 276 -21.06 18.13 -0.17
CA ASP A 276 -21.71 17.82 1.11
C ASP A 276 -21.64 16.31 1.44
N ASN A 277 -21.70 15.41 0.45
CA ASN A 277 -21.82 13.97 0.69
C ASN A 277 -20.55 13.15 0.38
N ILE A 278 -19.60 13.71 -0.35
CA ILE A 278 -18.33 13.06 -0.71
C ILE A 278 -17.14 13.77 -0.06
N CYS A 279 -17.06 15.10 -0.18
CA CYS A 279 -15.94 15.88 0.34
C CYS A 279 -16.06 16.15 1.84
N ASN A 280 -17.29 16.29 2.35
CA ASN A 280 -17.57 16.57 3.75
C ASN A 280 -18.80 15.80 4.31
N PRO A 281 -18.85 14.46 4.17
CA PRO A 281 -19.99 13.67 4.64
C PRO A 281 -20.32 13.92 6.11
N SER A 282 -21.61 14.09 6.41
CA SER A 282 -22.13 14.35 7.76
C SER A 282 -22.15 13.13 8.68
N GLU A 283 -22.14 11.91 8.12
CA GLU A 283 -22.12 10.65 8.87
C GLU A 283 -21.10 9.68 8.27
N GLY A 284 -20.30 9.06 9.16
CA GLY A 284 -19.44 7.93 8.84
C GLY A 284 -18.26 8.29 7.93
N GLY A 285 -17.07 8.40 8.52
CA GLY A 285 -15.84 8.21 7.74
C GLY A 285 -15.99 6.92 6.96
N ARG A 286 -15.98 7.00 5.63
CA ARG A 286 -16.12 5.80 4.81
C ARG A 286 -15.00 4.84 5.18
N PRO A 287 -15.27 3.52 5.16
CA PRO A 287 -14.17 2.57 5.15
C PRO A 287 -13.24 2.95 4.01
N VAL A 288 -11.93 2.88 4.28
CA VAL A 288 -10.86 3.05 3.29
C VAL A 288 -11.31 2.30 2.05
N SER A 289 -11.64 3.00 0.96
CA SER A 289 -11.76 2.29 -0.32
C SER A 289 -10.34 1.90 -0.64
N SER A 290 -9.99 0.69 -0.25
CA SER A 290 -8.82 0.06 -0.78
C SER A 290 -9.00 0.07 -2.30
N PHE A 291 -7.96 0.49 -3.01
CA PHE A 291 -7.81 0.17 -4.43
C PHE A 291 -8.05 -1.34 -4.71
N LEU A 292 -8.00 -2.19 -3.65
CA LEU A 292 -8.30 -3.62 -3.65
C LEU A 292 -9.67 -4.02 -4.20
N GLU A 293 -10.72 -3.17 -4.15
CA GLU A 293 -12.05 -3.58 -4.65
C GLU A 293 -12.24 -3.34 -6.16
N ILE A 294 -11.32 -2.63 -6.82
CA ILE A 294 -11.40 -2.38 -8.24
C ILE A 294 -10.48 -3.36 -8.94
N THR A 295 -11.08 -4.46 -9.37
CA THR A 295 -10.59 -5.30 -10.47
C THR A 295 -9.11 -5.65 -10.34
N ILE A 296 -8.79 -6.45 -9.31
CA ILE A 296 -7.79 -7.50 -9.51
C ILE A 296 -8.26 -8.22 -10.77
N ILE A 297 -7.58 -8.10 -11.91
CA ILE A 297 -7.57 -9.23 -12.84
C ILE A 297 -6.95 -10.31 -11.96
N PRO A 298 -7.72 -11.27 -11.42
CA PRO A 298 -7.05 -12.43 -10.87
C PRO A 298 -6.22 -12.89 -12.06
N ASP A 299 -4.93 -13.16 -11.91
CA ASP A 299 -4.29 -14.11 -12.81
C ASP A 299 -5.31 -15.23 -12.92
N ASN A 300 -6.03 -15.30 -14.05
CA ASN A 300 -7.31 -15.99 -14.05
C ASN A 300 -6.88 -17.43 -13.86
N LEU A 301 -7.08 -17.96 -12.65
CA LEU A 301 -6.41 -19.20 -12.28
C LEU A 301 -6.88 -20.31 -13.23
N ASN A 302 -8.08 -20.16 -13.79
CA ASN A 302 -8.59 -21.00 -14.88
C ASN A 302 -7.77 -20.88 -16.16
N GLU A 303 -7.36 -19.67 -16.59
CA GLU A 303 -6.44 -19.50 -17.72
C GLU A 303 -5.09 -20.16 -17.45
N ILE A 304 -4.56 -20.12 -16.22
CA ILE A 304 -3.31 -20.81 -15.87
C ILE A 304 -3.44 -22.33 -16.12
N PHE A 305 -4.56 -22.94 -15.72
CA PHE A 305 -4.80 -24.38 -15.94
C PHE A 305 -5.12 -24.73 -17.39
N GLU A 306 -5.74 -23.82 -18.14
CA GLU A 306 -5.96 -23.99 -19.57
C GLU A 306 -4.64 -23.91 -20.36
N GLN A 307 -3.72 -23.05 -19.91
CA GLN A 307 -2.42 -22.83 -20.56
C GLN A 307 -1.40 -23.94 -20.25
N ASP A 308 -1.46 -24.56 -19.06
CA ASP A 308 -0.50 -25.59 -18.66
C ASP A 308 -1.13 -26.74 -17.88
N GLN A 309 -1.37 -27.85 -18.60
CA GLN A 309 -1.93 -29.09 -18.06
C GLN A 309 -0.99 -29.82 -17.08
N SER A 310 0.28 -29.42 -16.97
CA SER A 310 1.22 -30.00 -16.00
C SER A 310 1.00 -29.50 -14.57
N ILE A 311 0.20 -28.44 -14.40
CA ILE A 311 -0.13 -27.87 -13.10
C ILE A 311 -1.24 -28.68 -12.46
N THR A 312 -0.94 -29.29 -11.32
CA THR A 312 -1.93 -29.93 -10.46
C THR A 312 -2.40 -28.95 -9.39
N LYS A 313 -3.69 -28.60 -9.40
CA LYS A 313 -4.32 -27.83 -8.32
C LYS A 313 -4.42 -28.67 -7.05
N ILE A 314 -3.75 -28.23 -5.98
CA ILE A 314 -3.98 -28.78 -4.63
C ILE A 314 -5.14 -28.04 -3.99
N LYS A 315 -5.06 -26.70 -3.91
CA LYS A 315 -6.12 -25.87 -3.34
C LYS A 315 -6.00 -24.42 -3.77
N ILE A 316 -7.15 -23.77 -3.93
CA ILE A 316 -7.25 -22.32 -4.06
C ILE A 316 -8.08 -21.82 -2.88
N ILE A 317 -7.54 -20.85 -2.14
CA ILE A 317 -8.25 -20.07 -1.15
C ILE A 317 -8.34 -18.65 -1.71
N ASN A 318 -9.52 -18.32 -2.24
CA ASN A 318 -9.75 -17.08 -2.99
C ASN A 318 -9.27 -15.87 -2.21
N ASN A 319 -8.60 -14.95 -2.92
CA ASN A 319 -8.08 -13.69 -2.38
C ASN A 319 -7.16 -13.86 -1.16
N PHE A 320 -6.49 -15.00 -0.97
CA PHE A 320 -5.53 -15.17 0.12
C PHE A 320 -4.31 -15.98 -0.32
N ILE A 321 -4.46 -17.29 -0.50
CA ILE A 321 -3.33 -18.19 -0.78
C ILE A 321 -3.77 -19.35 -1.67
N SER A 322 -2.88 -19.80 -2.57
CA SER A 322 -3.13 -20.97 -3.42
C SER A 322 -1.93 -21.90 -3.49
N PHE A 323 -2.24 -23.19 -3.66
CA PHE A 323 -1.30 -24.30 -3.61
C PHE A 323 -1.39 -25.10 -4.91
N PHE A 324 -0.27 -25.19 -5.61
CA PHE A 324 -0.15 -25.95 -6.85
C PHE A 324 1.06 -26.89 -6.78
N LYS A 325 1.02 -27.96 -7.57
CA LYS A 325 2.18 -28.78 -7.87
C LYS A 325 2.47 -28.67 -9.35
N VAL A 326 3.73 -28.38 -9.70
CA VAL A 326 4.22 -28.33 -11.07
C VAL A 326 5.35 -29.34 -11.15
N GLN A 327 5.15 -30.43 -11.88
CA GLN A 327 6.12 -31.52 -11.98
C GLN A 327 6.56 -32.07 -10.61
N ASP A 328 7.80 -31.82 -10.17
CA ASP A 328 8.38 -32.28 -8.90
C ASP A 328 8.51 -31.19 -7.81
N PHE A 329 8.09 -29.95 -8.10
CA PHE A 329 8.08 -28.83 -7.17
C PHE A 329 6.67 -28.31 -6.88
N GLY A 330 6.53 -27.59 -5.77
CA GLY A 330 5.30 -26.99 -5.31
C GLY A 330 5.34 -25.48 -5.42
N ILE A 331 4.15 -24.89 -5.57
CA ILE A 331 3.95 -23.45 -5.58
C ILE A 331 3.01 -23.10 -4.44
N VAL A 332 3.41 -22.08 -3.69
CA VAL A 332 2.53 -21.42 -2.72
C VAL A 332 2.44 -19.96 -3.14
N LYS A 333 1.33 -19.57 -3.77
CA LYS A 333 1.05 -18.20 -4.21
C LYS A 333 0.31 -17.46 -3.12
N PHE A 334 0.92 -16.41 -2.58
CA PHE A 334 0.30 -15.49 -1.63
C PHE A 334 -0.22 -14.26 -2.39
N TYR A 335 -1.51 -14.00 -2.32
CA TYR A 335 -2.14 -12.83 -2.96
C TYR A 335 -2.17 -11.60 -2.06
N ASN A 336 -2.39 -11.83 -0.77
CA ASN A 336 -2.39 -10.86 0.34
C ASN A 336 -2.45 -11.62 1.68
N GLU A 337 -2.35 -10.91 2.80
CA GLU A 337 -2.52 -11.47 4.16
C GLU A 337 -3.88 -11.09 4.80
N TYR A 338 -4.91 -10.91 3.97
CA TYR A 338 -6.33 -10.72 4.35
C TYR A 338 -7.13 -11.99 4.11
N PRO A 339 -7.05 -12.99 4.99
CA PRO A 339 -7.96 -14.11 4.88
C PRO A 339 -9.40 -13.62 5.14
N ALA A 340 -10.19 -13.48 4.07
CA ALA A 340 -11.60 -13.11 4.14
C ALA A 340 -12.32 -14.00 5.18
N ASP A 341 -13.05 -13.38 6.10
CA ASP A 341 -13.80 -14.00 7.22
C ASP A 341 -12.99 -14.60 8.39
N ARG A 342 -11.70 -14.27 8.56
CA ARG A 342 -10.85 -14.96 9.56
C ARG A 342 -10.35 -14.07 10.72
N ASN A 343 -11.23 -13.76 11.68
CA ASN A 343 -10.79 -13.25 12.98
C ASN A 343 -10.28 -14.40 13.87
N GLY A 344 -8.95 -14.54 14.01
CA GLY A 344 -8.31 -15.38 15.02
C GLY A 344 -7.61 -16.66 14.53
N THR A 345 -6.72 -17.20 15.37
CA THR A 345 -5.74 -18.26 15.05
C THR A 345 -6.35 -19.56 14.52
N MET A 346 -7.54 -19.95 15.01
CA MET A 346 -8.22 -21.18 14.59
C MET A 346 -8.64 -21.15 13.12
N ASN A 347 -8.85 -19.97 12.57
CA ASN A 347 -9.24 -19.81 11.18
C ASN A 347 -8.04 -20.00 10.23
N MET A 348 -6.80 -20.01 10.73
CA MET A 348 -5.59 -20.31 9.93
C MET A 348 -5.28 -21.82 9.81
N LEU A 349 -6.07 -22.67 10.48
CA LEU A 349 -5.95 -24.12 10.41
C LEU A 349 -6.02 -24.70 8.99
N PRO A 350 -6.92 -24.25 8.09
CA PRO A 350 -6.94 -24.72 6.71
C PRO A 350 -5.57 -24.58 6.04
N ASP A 351 -4.81 -23.55 6.36
CA ASP A 351 -3.52 -23.28 5.73
C ASP A 351 -2.50 -24.36 6.15
N VAL A 352 -2.47 -24.74 7.43
CA VAL A 352 -1.66 -25.86 7.95
C VAL A 352 -1.99 -27.16 7.22
N ILE A 353 -3.28 -27.41 7.01
CA ILE A 353 -3.76 -28.60 6.29
C ILE A 353 -3.27 -28.57 4.84
N GLN A 354 -3.36 -27.43 4.17
CA GLN A 354 -2.96 -27.32 2.77
C GLN A 354 -1.44 -27.45 2.56
N PHE A 355 -0.61 -26.89 3.46
CA PHE A 355 0.83 -27.13 3.41
C PHE A 355 1.16 -28.62 3.58
N LYS A 356 0.44 -29.31 4.48
CA LYS A 356 0.56 -30.77 4.65
C LYS A 356 0.11 -31.54 3.41
N GLU A 357 -0.97 -31.14 2.76
CA GLU A 357 -1.42 -31.76 1.51
C GLU A 357 -0.42 -31.56 0.37
N LEU A 358 0.18 -30.37 0.26
CA LEU A 358 1.24 -30.11 -0.71
C LEU A 358 2.47 -31.00 -0.43
N ALA A 359 2.85 -31.17 0.83
CA ALA A 359 3.92 -32.09 1.22
C ALA A 359 3.58 -33.55 0.86
N ASN A 360 2.35 -34.00 1.15
CA ASN A 360 1.87 -35.34 0.82
C ASN A 360 1.81 -35.61 -0.69
N ALA A 361 1.76 -34.57 -1.52
CA ALA A 361 1.84 -34.69 -2.97
C ALA A 361 3.27 -35.02 -3.49
N GLY A 362 4.24 -35.23 -2.60
CA GLY A 362 5.61 -35.65 -2.93
C GLY A 362 6.49 -34.51 -3.44
N VAL A 363 6.13 -33.26 -3.12
CA VAL A 363 6.87 -32.05 -3.50
C VAL A 363 8.18 -31.98 -2.73
N LYS A 364 9.30 -31.78 -3.45
CA LYS A 364 10.64 -31.71 -2.83
C LYS A 364 11.15 -30.29 -2.62
N LYS A 365 10.69 -29.36 -3.44
CA LYS A 365 11.11 -27.96 -3.47
C LYS A 365 9.88 -27.07 -3.60
N VAL A 366 9.92 -25.86 -3.04
CA VAL A 366 8.77 -24.96 -3.03
C VAL A 366 9.14 -23.55 -3.46
N VAL A 367 8.43 -23.02 -4.45
CA VAL A 367 8.45 -21.59 -4.77
C VAL A 367 7.37 -20.90 -3.94
N LEU A 368 7.78 -19.95 -3.12
CA LEU A 368 6.90 -19.05 -2.39
C LEU A 368 6.72 -17.80 -3.25
N ASP A 369 5.63 -17.72 -4.00
CA ASP A 369 5.35 -16.60 -4.90
C ASP A 369 4.56 -15.51 -4.16
N PHE A 370 5.23 -14.39 -3.92
CA PHE A 370 4.73 -13.17 -3.29
C PHE A 370 4.59 -12.01 -4.28
N SER A 371 4.68 -12.28 -5.59
CA SER A 371 4.53 -11.23 -6.61
C SER A 371 3.18 -10.55 -6.47
N ASP A 372 3.19 -9.22 -6.56
CA ASP A 372 2.03 -8.34 -6.42
C ASP A 372 1.38 -8.32 -5.03
N ASN A 373 1.94 -8.97 -4.02
CA ASN A 373 1.37 -8.97 -2.67
C ASN A 373 1.66 -7.64 -1.95
N ILE A 374 0.63 -6.99 -1.40
CA ILE A 374 0.76 -5.66 -0.75
C ILE A 374 0.71 -5.72 0.78
N GLY A 375 0.53 -6.90 1.36
CA GLY A 375 0.38 -7.09 2.80
C GLY A 375 -1.03 -7.49 3.25
N GLY A 376 -1.27 -7.32 4.56
CA GLY A 376 -2.53 -7.61 5.21
C GLY A 376 -2.39 -7.55 6.73
N TYR A 377 -2.87 -8.57 7.44
CA TYR A 377 -2.74 -8.61 8.90
C TYR A 377 -1.35 -9.09 9.34
N ILE A 378 -0.70 -8.35 10.24
CA ILE A 378 0.61 -8.71 10.82
C ILE A 378 0.52 -10.07 11.56
N PHE A 379 -0.62 -10.36 12.16
CA PHE A 379 -0.87 -11.66 12.80
C PHE A 379 -0.66 -12.85 11.84
N THR A 380 -1.07 -12.71 10.58
CA THR A 380 -0.91 -13.74 9.55
C THR A 380 0.58 -13.99 9.27
N THR A 381 1.40 -12.94 9.27
CA THR A 381 2.87 -13.04 9.13
C THR A 381 3.44 -13.99 10.17
N TYR A 382 3.14 -13.76 11.45
CA TYR A 382 3.72 -14.56 12.54
C TYR A 382 3.34 -16.04 12.45
N PHE A 383 2.09 -16.31 12.08
CA PHE A 383 1.64 -17.68 11.89
C PHE A 383 2.37 -18.39 10.75
N ILE A 384 2.50 -17.75 9.58
CA ILE A 384 3.19 -18.31 8.42
C ILE A 384 4.68 -18.52 8.71
N SER A 385 5.34 -17.55 9.35
CA SER A 385 6.74 -17.67 9.79
C SER A 385 6.95 -18.83 10.75
N LEU A 386 6.07 -19.03 11.73
CA LEU A 386 6.14 -20.17 12.65
C LEU A 386 5.83 -21.50 11.97
N LEU A 387 4.94 -21.53 10.99
CA LEU A 387 4.57 -22.74 10.26
C LEU A 387 5.72 -23.25 9.39
N LEU A 388 6.38 -22.34 8.67
CA LEU A 388 7.49 -22.67 7.78
C LEU A 388 8.83 -22.82 8.52
N PHE A 389 9.06 -21.99 9.55
CA PHE A 389 10.34 -21.90 10.28
C PHE A 389 10.13 -21.97 11.81
N PRO A 390 9.68 -23.13 12.33
CA PRO A 390 9.20 -23.26 13.72
C PRO A 390 10.25 -23.00 14.81
N ASN A 391 11.54 -23.04 14.45
CA ASN A 391 12.66 -22.84 15.38
C ASN A 391 13.05 -21.35 15.53
N THR A 392 12.35 -20.43 14.88
CA THR A 392 12.62 -19.00 14.92
C THR A 392 11.65 -18.25 15.83
N PHE A 393 12.04 -17.04 16.25
CA PHE A 393 11.08 -16.07 16.78
C PHE A 393 10.44 -15.33 15.59
N PRO A 394 9.11 -15.19 15.54
CA PRO A 394 8.42 -14.73 14.33
C PRO A 394 8.34 -13.21 14.16
N SER A 395 8.71 -12.44 15.19
CA SER A 395 8.69 -10.97 15.16
C SER A 395 10.10 -10.40 15.05
N PHE A 396 10.18 -9.21 14.47
CA PHE A 396 11.40 -8.39 14.44
C PHE A 396 11.42 -7.44 15.64
N ASP A 397 12.60 -6.93 15.97
CA ASP A 397 12.73 -5.85 16.94
C ASP A 397 12.10 -4.58 16.37
N ILE A 398 11.30 -3.91 17.19
CA ILE A 398 10.53 -2.72 16.83
C ILE A 398 10.77 -1.61 17.85
N ASP A 399 10.72 -0.36 17.41
CA ASP A 399 10.52 0.79 18.30
C ASP A 399 9.56 1.82 17.70
N ILE A 400 9.28 2.86 18.49
CA ILE A 400 8.49 4.03 18.07
C ILE A 400 9.19 5.32 18.51
N ARG A 401 8.90 6.40 17.79
CA ARG A 401 9.34 7.76 18.14
C ARG A 401 8.51 8.31 19.30
N ILE A 402 9.16 8.82 20.34
CA ILE A 402 8.52 9.34 21.57
C ILE A 402 8.49 10.88 21.55
N SER A 403 7.54 11.43 20.80
CA SER A 403 7.18 12.85 20.89
C SER A 403 6.47 13.16 22.23
N LYS A 404 6.24 14.45 22.51
CA LYS A 404 5.43 14.86 23.67
C LYS A 404 3.99 14.35 23.58
N GLN A 405 3.43 14.33 22.37
CA GLN A 405 2.09 13.81 22.08
C GLN A 405 2.03 12.30 22.30
N MET A 406 3.01 11.55 21.75
CA MET A 406 3.09 10.10 21.88
C MET A 406 3.25 9.68 23.34
N ARG A 407 4.17 10.34 24.07
CA ARG A 407 4.37 10.11 25.51
C ARG A 407 3.06 10.28 26.28
N LEU A 408 2.37 11.41 26.10
CA LEU A 408 1.10 11.66 26.78
C LEU A 408 0.06 10.58 26.45
N ALA A 409 -0.09 10.23 25.18
CA ALA A 409 -1.06 9.23 24.75
C ALA A 409 -0.80 7.85 25.36
N ILE A 410 0.45 7.38 25.37
CA ILE A 410 0.85 6.10 25.98
C ILE A 410 0.65 6.14 27.50
N THR A 411 1.06 7.23 28.17
CA THR A 411 0.90 7.37 29.62
C THR A 411 -0.56 7.35 30.04
N GLU A 412 -1.45 8.01 29.30
CA GLU A 412 -2.89 7.97 29.58
C GLU A 412 -3.49 6.61 29.26
N GLN A 413 -3.17 6.02 28.09
CA GLN A 413 -3.65 4.71 27.69
C GLN A 413 -3.27 3.62 28.70
N TYR A 414 -2.06 3.65 29.26
CA TYR A 414 -1.59 2.67 30.23
C TYR A 414 -2.44 2.61 31.52
N LYS A 415 -3.23 3.66 31.82
CA LYS A 415 -4.16 3.68 32.96
C LYS A 415 -5.42 2.84 32.72
N PHE A 416 -5.71 2.48 31.47
CA PHE A 416 -6.88 1.72 31.08
C PHE A 416 -6.52 0.24 30.83
N LEU A 417 -7.50 -0.63 31.02
CA LEU A 417 -7.40 -2.06 30.69
C LEU A 417 -7.91 -2.38 29.27
N THR A 418 -8.24 -1.34 28.48
CA THR A 418 -8.81 -1.49 27.14
C THR A 418 -7.71 -1.66 26.11
N SER A 419 -7.64 -2.84 25.47
CA SER A 419 -6.61 -3.17 24.47
C SER A 419 -6.91 -2.69 23.05
N ASN A 420 -8.07 -2.05 22.82
CA ASN A 420 -8.50 -1.64 21.48
C ASN A 420 -8.19 -0.17 21.16
N ASN A 421 -7.00 0.29 21.56
CA ASN A 421 -6.52 1.64 21.31
C ASN A 421 -5.12 1.59 20.67
N ILE A 422 -4.84 2.46 19.70
CA ILE A 422 -3.57 2.41 18.94
C ILE A 422 -2.33 2.68 19.80
N TYR A 423 -2.50 3.29 20.98
CA TYR A 423 -1.42 3.58 21.93
C TYR A 423 -1.25 2.50 23.00
N ASP A 424 -1.98 1.38 22.89
CA ASP A 424 -1.84 0.28 23.85
C ASP A 424 -0.49 -0.42 23.66
N ILE A 425 0.23 -0.56 24.78
CA ILE A 425 1.54 -1.18 24.86
C ILE A 425 1.53 -2.49 25.66
N GLN A 426 0.40 -2.86 26.27
CA GLN A 426 0.33 -4.04 27.16
C GLN A 426 0.52 -5.36 26.40
N SER A 427 0.33 -5.36 25.08
CA SER A 427 0.54 -6.52 24.22
C SER A 427 2.01 -6.73 23.80
N TYR A 428 2.88 -5.76 24.09
CA TYR A 428 4.30 -5.80 23.74
C TYR A 428 5.15 -6.30 24.91
N VAL A 429 6.26 -6.95 24.58
CA VAL A 429 7.27 -7.38 25.54
C VAL A 429 8.64 -6.84 25.12
N ASP A 430 9.53 -6.66 26.08
CA ASP A 430 10.89 -6.21 25.84
C ASP A 430 11.63 -7.18 24.88
N ALA A 431 12.27 -6.64 23.84
CA ALA A 431 12.85 -7.46 22.77
C ALA A 431 14.01 -8.36 23.25
N LYS A 432 14.68 -7.99 24.35
CA LYS A 432 15.84 -8.70 24.88
C LYS A 432 15.46 -9.76 25.90
N THR A 433 14.54 -9.42 26.80
CA THR A 433 14.17 -10.24 27.96
C THR A 433 12.87 -11.00 27.76
N TYR A 434 12.03 -10.59 26.80
CA TYR A 434 10.67 -11.06 26.59
C TYR A 434 9.77 -10.90 27.82
N ALA A 435 10.11 -9.98 28.73
CA ALA A 435 9.30 -9.64 29.88
C ALA A 435 8.27 -8.55 29.52
N ASN A 436 7.12 -8.58 30.19
CA ASN A 436 6.12 -7.52 30.09
C ASN A 436 6.69 -6.22 30.66
N PHE A 437 6.36 -5.10 30.02
CA PHE A 437 6.63 -3.78 30.57
C PHE A 437 5.78 -3.54 31.83
N THR A 438 6.40 -2.97 32.85
CA THR A 438 5.76 -2.75 34.17
C THR A 438 5.12 -1.37 34.31
N SER A 439 5.48 -0.44 33.43
CA SER A 439 4.91 0.92 33.36
C SER A 439 5.05 1.53 31.96
N ALA A 440 4.35 2.63 31.71
CA ALA A 440 4.56 3.42 30.49
C ALA A 440 6.02 3.91 30.35
N GLU A 441 6.66 4.34 31.45
CA GLU A 441 8.05 4.80 31.43
C GLU A 441 9.06 3.67 31.18
N ASP A 442 8.74 2.45 31.62
CA ASP A 442 9.53 1.24 31.32
C ASP A 442 9.53 0.93 29.82
N PHE A 443 8.37 1.05 29.15
CA PHE A 443 8.29 0.93 27.69
C PHE A 443 8.98 2.11 26.96
N ILE A 444 8.73 3.33 27.41
CA ILE A 444 9.29 4.53 26.78
C ILE A 444 10.82 4.57 26.89
N GLY A 445 11.38 4.21 28.04
CA GLY A 445 12.82 4.23 28.26
C GLY A 445 13.46 5.61 28.05
N ASN A 446 14.74 5.60 27.67
CA ASN A 446 15.55 6.81 27.48
C ASN A 446 16.46 6.75 26.24
N ASN A 447 16.06 5.96 25.22
CA ASN A 447 16.85 5.82 24.00
C ASN A 447 16.80 7.10 23.19
N VAL A 448 17.96 7.54 22.69
CA VAL A 448 18.10 8.72 21.85
C VAL A 448 18.85 8.34 20.58
N TYR A 449 18.24 8.60 19.43
CA TYR A 449 18.86 8.39 18.12
C TYR A 449 19.00 9.73 17.40
N GLU A 450 20.05 9.86 16.60
CA GLU A 450 20.25 11.00 15.71
C GLU A 450 19.90 10.59 14.28
N ARG A 451 18.92 11.25 13.67
CA ARG A 451 18.42 10.97 12.32
C ARG A 451 18.11 12.25 11.59
N GLY A 452 18.51 12.34 10.33
CA GLY A 452 18.34 13.58 9.55
C GLY A 452 18.91 14.83 10.24
N GLY A 453 19.97 14.66 11.05
CA GLY A 453 20.58 15.73 11.86
C GLY A 453 19.80 16.14 13.12
N ILE A 454 18.78 15.39 13.53
CA ILE A 454 17.94 15.66 14.70
C ILE A 454 18.11 14.54 15.73
N LYS A 455 18.40 14.90 16.98
CA LYS A 455 18.37 13.99 18.13
C LYS A 455 16.96 13.94 18.71
N ASP A 456 16.38 12.75 18.76
CA ASP A 456 15.05 12.55 19.34
C ASP A 456 14.96 11.24 20.15
N ASN A 457 13.92 11.13 20.97
CA ASN A 457 13.68 9.99 21.85
C ASN A 457 12.91 8.88 21.15
N TYR A 458 13.26 7.64 21.46
CA TYR A 458 12.62 6.43 20.97
C TYR A 458 12.32 5.48 22.13
N SER A 459 11.32 4.62 21.97
CA SER A 459 10.97 3.62 22.98
C SER A 459 12.13 2.66 23.24
N ASN A 460 12.07 1.87 24.31
CA ASN A 460 12.82 0.61 24.33
C ASN A 460 12.40 -0.28 23.16
N LYS A 461 13.33 -1.06 22.62
CA LYS A 461 13.01 -2.03 21.57
C LYS A 461 12.10 -3.12 22.14
N TYR A 462 11.04 -3.42 21.43
CA TYR A 462 10.03 -4.38 21.84
C TYR A 462 9.69 -5.32 20.69
N VAL A 463 9.00 -6.41 21.03
CA VAL A 463 8.42 -7.34 20.07
C VAL A 463 6.96 -7.59 20.44
N ASP A 464 6.18 -8.04 19.45
CA ASP A 464 4.82 -8.52 19.70
C ASP A 464 4.86 -9.80 20.55
N GLY A 465 4.40 -9.73 21.80
CA GLY A 465 4.42 -10.84 22.74
C GLY A 465 3.14 -11.66 22.76
N THR A 466 2.03 -11.10 22.28
CA THR A 466 0.72 -11.76 22.32
C THR A 466 0.57 -12.84 21.25
N ASN A 467 -0.17 -13.90 21.59
CA ASN A 467 -0.61 -14.96 20.68
C ASN A 467 0.45 -15.88 20.04
N ILE A 468 1.75 -15.65 20.24
CA ILE A 468 2.81 -16.54 19.71
C ILE A 468 2.67 -17.98 20.26
N ASN A 469 2.52 -18.15 21.58
CA ASN A 469 2.38 -19.47 22.19
C ASN A 469 1.09 -20.20 21.75
N PRO A 470 -0.09 -19.55 21.74
CA PRO A 470 -1.29 -20.08 21.11
C PRO A 470 -1.09 -20.52 19.66
N MET A 471 -0.42 -19.72 18.82
CA MET A 471 -0.11 -20.10 17.42
C MET A 471 0.73 -21.38 17.36
N ARG A 472 1.82 -21.45 18.13
CA ARG A 472 2.68 -22.65 18.18
C ARG A 472 1.89 -23.88 18.58
N LYS A 473 1.02 -23.78 19.60
CA LYS A 473 0.19 -24.89 20.06
C LYS A 473 -0.77 -25.38 18.97
N ILE A 474 -1.39 -24.46 18.23
CA ILE A 474 -2.26 -24.82 17.10
C ILE A 474 -1.45 -25.54 16.01
N ILE A 475 -0.31 -24.97 15.59
CA ILE A 475 0.54 -25.61 14.59
C ILE A 475 0.94 -27.03 15.03
N GLN A 476 1.42 -27.20 16.26
CA GLN A 476 1.82 -28.51 16.80
C GLN A 476 0.67 -29.51 16.92
N THR A 477 -0.55 -29.04 17.17
CA THR A 477 -1.74 -29.90 17.28
C THR A 477 -2.13 -30.51 15.92
N TYR A 478 -2.00 -29.75 14.83
CA TYR A 478 -2.47 -30.17 13.51
C TYR A 478 -1.35 -30.62 12.56
N LEU A 479 -0.12 -30.24 12.87
CA LEU A 479 1.10 -30.64 12.18
C LEU A 479 1.99 -31.46 13.14
N THR A 480 1.58 -32.70 13.38
CA THR A 480 2.28 -33.65 14.29
C THR A 480 3.67 -34.05 13.80
N THR A 481 3.94 -33.86 12.51
CA THR A 481 5.25 -34.05 11.88
C THR A 481 5.60 -32.77 11.15
N PRO A 482 6.78 -32.17 11.36
CA PRO A 482 7.19 -30.97 10.64
C PRO A 482 7.07 -31.13 9.12
N LEU A 483 6.85 -30.01 8.42
CA LEU A 483 6.91 -30.01 6.96
C LEU A 483 8.28 -30.53 6.49
N PRO A 484 8.35 -31.27 5.37
CA PRO A 484 9.57 -31.99 4.98
C PRO A 484 10.67 -31.07 4.42
N TRP A 485 10.33 -29.81 4.14
CA TRP A 485 11.22 -28.84 3.50
C TRP A 485 12.08 -28.12 4.52
N LYS A 486 13.33 -27.91 4.17
CA LYS A 486 14.27 -27.05 4.88
C LYS A 486 14.34 -25.68 4.19
N PRO A 487 14.94 -24.65 4.83
CA PRO A 487 15.08 -23.34 4.19
C PRO A 487 15.73 -23.37 2.80
N GLU A 488 16.69 -24.28 2.56
CA GLU A 488 17.34 -24.46 1.26
C GLU A 488 16.45 -25.09 0.17
N ASP A 489 15.29 -25.66 0.54
CA ASP A 489 14.30 -26.21 -0.40
C ASP A 489 13.29 -25.15 -0.86
N PHE A 490 13.35 -23.93 -0.30
CA PHE A 490 12.49 -22.81 -0.65
C PHE A 490 13.21 -21.77 -1.52
N ILE A 491 12.43 -21.07 -2.35
CA ILE A 491 12.83 -19.78 -2.93
C ILE A 491 11.64 -18.81 -2.92
N ILE A 492 11.90 -17.56 -2.57
CA ILE A 492 10.92 -16.47 -2.63
C ILE A 492 10.93 -15.87 -4.03
N LEU A 493 9.81 -15.88 -4.73
CA LEU A 493 9.59 -15.17 -5.99
C LEU A 493 8.74 -13.92 -5.78
N THR A 494 9.18 -12.81 -6.35
CA THR A 494 8.52 -11.50 -6.19
C THR A 494 8.84 -10.59 -7.36
N ASN A 495 8.02 -9.58 -7.62
CA ASN A 495 8.32 -8.45 -8.53
C ASN A 495 8.84 -7.22 -7.75
N GLY A 496 9.20 -7.43 -6.48
CA GLY A 496 9.71 -6.46 -5.53
C GLY A 496 8.64 -5.65 -4.78
N LEU A 497 7.36 -5.75 -5.18
CA LEU A 497 6.26 -5.02 -4.55
C LEU A 497 5.91 -5.52 -3.14
N CYS A 498 6.25 -6.78 -2.82
CA CYS A 498 5.94 -7.44 -1.56
C CYS A 498 6.10 -6.50 -0.35
N GLY A 499 4.99 -6.05 0.23
CA GLY A 499 5.02 -5.02 1.27
C GLY A 499 4.18 -5.26 2.50
N SER A 500 4.40 -4.44 3.52
CA SER A 500 3.80 -4.60 4.85
C SER A 500 3.95 -6.03 5.40
N SER A 501 2.87 -6.72 5.78
CA SER A 501 2.90 -8.12 6.23
C SER A 501 3.64 -9.08 5.28
N CYS A 502 3.54 -8.89 3.97
CA CYS A 502 4.28 -9.69 2.99
C CYS A 502 5.78 -9.48 3.15
N ALA A 503 6.22 -8.22 3.23
CA ALA A 503 7.62 -7.88 3.46
C ALA A 503 8.11 -8.54 4.75
N LEU A 504 7.36 -8.46 5.85
CA LEU A 504 7.73 -9.15 7.09
C LEU A 504 7.93 -10.66 6.91
N ILE A 505 7.10 -11.35 6.12
CA ILE A 505 7.26 -12.79 5.86
C ILE A 505 8.55 -13.05 5.06
N THR A 506 8.75 -12.30 3.96
CA THR A 506 9.89 -12.49 3.07
C THR A 506 11.22 -12.11 3.73
N GLU A 507 11.26 -11.02 4.49
CA GLU A 507 12.42 -10.64 5.31
C GLU A 507 12.69 -11.68 6.39
N HIS A 508 11.65 -12.19 7.06
CA HIS A 508 11.84 -13.17 8.12
C HIS A 508 12.46 -14.46 7.55
N ALA A 509 11.92 -14.95 6.44
CA ALA A 509 12.47 -16.11 5.74
C ALA A 509 13.91 -15.89 5.25
N ALA A 510 14.23 -14.70 4.73
CA ALA A 510 15.57 -14.35 4.26
C ALA A 510 16.57 -14.18 5.41
N GLU A 511 16.27 -13.33 6.41
CA GLU A 511 17.22 -12.97 7.48
C GLU A 511 17.30 -14.03 8.60
N PHE A 512 16.20 -14.70 8.96
CA PHE A 512 16.20 -15.68 10.04
C PHE A 512 16.48 -17.10 9.57
N SER A 513 16.15 -17.41 8.31
CA SER A 513 16.23 -18.77 7.77
C SER A 513 17.10 -18.90 6.53
N ASN A 514 17.65 -17.80 5.98
CA ASN A 514 18.52 -17.80 4.80
C ASN A 514 17.86 -18.42 3.55
N VAL A 515 16.54 -18.22 3.40
CA VAL A 515 15.80 -18.62 2.20
C VAL A 515 16.24 -17.74 1.02
N SER A 516 16.47 -18.36 -0.13
CA SER A 516 16.92 -17.61 -1.31
C SER A 516 15.80 -16.76 -1.91
N THR A 517 16.15 -15.63 -2.50
CA THR A 517 15.20 -14.67 -3.09
C THR A 517 15.44 -14.46 -4.58
N VAL A 518 14.36 -14.32 -5.35
CA VAL A 518 14.41 -13.98 -6.77
C VAL A 518 13.42 -12.86 -7.08
N ALA A 519 13.90 -11.79 -7.69
CA ALA A 519 13.08 -10.66 -8.10
C ALA A 519 12.95 -10.58 -9.63
N ILE A 520 11.74 -10.35 -10.16
CA ILE A 520 11.47 -10.23 -11.60
C ILE A 520 11.17 -8.78 -12.07
N GLY A 521 11.56 -8.42 -13.29
CA GLY A 521 11.15 -7.18 -13.96
C GLY A 521 12.22 -6.09 -13.95
N GLY A 522 11.87 -4.87 -13.51
CA GLY A 522 12.74 -3.68 -13.37
C GLY A 522 13.53 -3.30 -14.63
N PHE A 523 14.66 -2.62 -14.44
CA PHE A 523 15.52 -2.17 -15.54
C PHE A 523 16.57 -3.20 -15.92
N ALA A 524 16.78 -3.45 -17.20
CA ALA A 524 17.78 -4.39 -17.70
C ALA A 524 19.22 -3.97 -17.36
N CYS A 525 19.46 -2.67 -17.35
CA CYS A 525 20.77 -2.09 -17.03
C CYS A 525 21.12 -2.19 -15.54
N ASN A 526 20.13 -2.46 -14.67
CA ASN A 526 20.33 -2.67 -13.24
C ASN A 526 20.13 -4.16 -12.89
N LYS A 527 21.20 -4.81 -12.43
CA LYS A 527 21.13 -6.22 -12.02
C LYS A 527 20.41 -6.42 -10.69
N LEU A 528 20.32 -5.38 -9.87
CA LEU A 528 19.75 -5.43 -8.54
C LEU A 528 18.30 -4.95 -8.57
N LEU A 529 17.41 -5.71 -7.92
CA LEU A 529 16.04 -5.29 -7.63
C LEU A 529 15.69 -5.75 -6.22
N SER A 530 15.01 -4.90 -5.46
CA SER A 530 14.54 -5.26 -4.13
C SER A 530 13.53 -6.40 -4.20
N TYR A 531 13.61 -7.40 -3.31
CA TYR A 531 12.60 -8.46 -3.22
C TYR A 531 11.37 -8.06 -2.38
N SER A 532 11.52 -7.01 -1.58
CA SER A 532 10.56 -6.56 -0.58
C SER A 532 10.55 -5.02 -0.54
N SER A 533 9.40 -4.45 -0.22
CA SER A 533 9.13 -3.01 -0.21
C SER A 533 8.34 -2.61 1.04
N PHE A 534 8.56 -1.39 1.56
CA PHE A 534 7.77 -0.77 2.66
C PHE A 534 7.27 -1.77 3.72
N ILE A 535 8.18 -2.24 4.58
CA ILE A 535 7.85 -3.28 5.57
C ILE A 535 6.85 -2.79 6.61
N GLY A 536 6.85 -1.49 6.90
CA GLY A 536 6.06 -0.76 7.88
C GLY A 536 5.34 -1.60 8.93
N GLY A 537 5.90 -1.59 10.14
CA GLY A 537 5.47 -2.47 11.23
C GLY A 537 4.01 -2.27 11.65
N THR A 538 3.46 -1.06 11.55
CA THR A 538 2.01 -0.79 11.74
C THR A 538 1.68 0.55 11.09
N VAL A 539 0.64 0.58 10.26
CA VAL A 539 0.08 1.81 9.70
C VAL A 539 -1.14 2.26 10.48
N VAL A 540 -1.25 3.57 10.70
CA VAL A 540 -2.41 4.18 11.35
C VAL A 540 -2.90 5.34 10.50
N ASN A 541 -4.22 5.52 10.48
CA ASN A 541 -4.86 6.64 9.80
C ASN A 541 -5.34 7.72 10.77
N ALA A 542 -5.52 8.93 10.25
CA ALA A 542 -5.94 10.09 11.03
C ALA A 542 -7.23 9.85 11.83
N THR A 543 -8.21 9.15 11.25
CA THR A 543 -9.47 8.81 11.95
C THR A 543 -9.22 7.92 13.16
N GLN A 544 -8.39 6.88 13.02
CA GLN A 544 -8.00 6.01 14.13
C GLN A 544 -7.29 6.81 15.22
N THR A 545 -6.35 7.69 14.83
CA THR A 545 -5.64 8.57 15.77
C THR A 545 -6.58 9.45 16.56
N PHE A 546 -7.48 10.18 15.89
CA PHE A 546 -8.39 11.10 16.59
C PHE A 546 -9.46 10.36 17.42
N ASN A 547 -9.92 9.19 16.97
CA ASN A 547 -10.82 8.34 17.75
C ASN A 547 -10.13 7.85 19.03
N SER A 548 -8.93 7.29 18.92
CA SER A 548 -8.15 6.82 20.07
C SER A 548 -7.78 7.96 21.03
N LEU A 549 -7.46 9.16 20.53
CA LEU A 549 -7.28 10.34 21.37
C LEU A 549 -8.58 10.80 22.04
N GLY A 550 -9.71 10.67 21.35
CA GLY A 550 -11.05 10.97 21.87
C GLY A 550 -11.45 10.06 23.04
N GLU A 551 -11.21 8.75 22.90
CA GLU A 551 -11.41 7.76 23.97
C GLU A 551 -10.58 8.07 25.23
N LEU A 552 -9.38 8.61 25.04
CA LEU A 552 -8.50 9.05 26.13
C LEU A 552 -8.84 10.45 26.69
N GLY A 553 -9.85 11.14 26.14
CA GLY A 553 -10.19 12.51 26.53
C GLY A 553 -9.14 13.56 26.11
N LEU A 554 -8.25 13.23 25.17
CA LEU A 554 -7.10 14.04 24.77
C LEU A 554 -7.35 14.97 23.58
N ILE A 555 -8.49 14.87 22.89
CA ILE A 555 -8.78 15.66 21.66
C ILE A 555 -8.77 17.20 21.88
N ASN A 556 -9.00 17.63 23.12
CA ASN A 556 -8.98 19.04 23.51
C ASN A 556 -7.72 19.44 24.29
N ASN A 557 -6.76 18.52 24.45
CA ASN A 557 -5.48 18.82 25.05
C ASN A 557 -4.67 19.76 24.14
N THR A 558 -3.96 20.73 24.73
CA THR A 558 -3.20 21.75 23.99
C THR A 558 -2.02 21.19 23.19
N LEU A 559 -1.57 19.96 23.47
CA LEU A 559 -0.55 19.27 22.69
C LEU A 559 -1.09 18.60 21.41
N MET A 560 -2.41 18.37 21.33
CA MET A 560 -3.06 17.64 20.24
C MET A 560 -3.63 18.61 19.20
N HIS A 561 -3.34 18.35 17.93
CA HIS A 561 -3.93 19.11 16.83
C HIS A 561 -5.37 18.65 16.57
N LYS A 562 -6.14 19.48 15.87
CA LYS A 562 -7.54 19.18 15.55
C LYS A 562 -7.64 18.26 14.33
N PRO A 563 -8.74 17.48 14.23
CA PRO A 563 -9.06 16.74 13.01
C PRO A 563 -9.12 17.63 11.77
N PHE A 564 -9.05 17.01 10.60
CA PHE A 564 -9.16 17.71 9.34
C PHE A 564 -10.43 18.57 9.27
N PRO A 565 -10.37 19.75 8.61
CA PRO A 565 -11.54 20.63 8.46
C PRO A 565 -12.64 20.02 7.59
N LEU A 566 -12.30 19.07 6.71
CA LEU A 566 -13.24 18.30 5.90
C LEU A 566 -13.12 16.82 6.25
N THR A 567 -14.26 16.16 6.49
CA THR A 567 -14.31 14.74 6.87
C THR A 567 -13.92 13.79 5.72
N GLY A 568 -13.90 14.28 4.47
CA GLY A 568 -13.41 13.55 3.31
C GLY A 568 -11.88 13.57 3.15
N MET A 569 -11.14 14.29 4.00
CA MET A 569 -9.67 14.27 4.02
C MET A 569 -9.15 13.23 5.00
N THR A 570 -8.04 12.58 4.64
CA THR A 570 -7.38 11.60 5.49
C THR A 570 -5.87 11.59 5.26
N SER A 571 -5.13 11.08 6.25
CA SER A 571 -3.72 10.77 6.12
C SER A 571 -3.44 9.46 6.83
N ASN A 572 -2.54 8.65 6.27
CA ASN A 572 -2.00 7.45 6.90
C ASN A 572 -0.51 7.67 7.13
N TYR A 573 0.06 7.05 8.16
CA TYR A 573 1.49 7.09 8.44
C TYR A 573 1.93 5.84 9.19
N ALA A 574 3.21 5.47 9.01
CA ALA A 574 3.85 4.42 9.79
C ALA A 574 4.10 4.89 11.23
N MET A 575 3.70 4.08 12.21
CA MET A 575 3.92 4.35 13.64
C MET A 575 5.12 3.61 14.24
N LYS A 576 5.60 2.56 13.57
CA LYS A 576 6.59 1.62 14.08
C LYS A 576 7.73 1.44 13.11
N GLU A 577 8.95 1.38 13.62
CA GLU A 577 10.13 0.99 12.84
C GLU A 577 10.40 -0.48 13.03
N VAL A 578 10.87 -1.14 11.98
CA VAL A 578 11.26 -2.54 12.04
C VAL A 578 12.76 -2.63 11.78
N TYR A 579 13.49 -3.28 12.66
CA TYR A 579 14.94 -3.40 12.58
C TYR A 579 15.37 -4.73 11.97
N SER A 580 16.46 -4.72 11.21
CA SER A 580 17.06 -5.94 10.67
C SER A 580 17.55 -6.85 11.79
N LYS A 581 17.35 -8.15 11.62
CA LYS A 581 17.88 -9.17 12.53
C LYS A 581 19.38 -9.36 12.37
N ILE A 582 19.89 -9.21 11.14
CA ILE A 582 21.32 -9.38 10.82
C ILE A 582 22.12 -8.10 11.09
N ASN A 583 21.50 -6.93 10.91
CA ASN A 583 22.09 -5.61 11.20
C ASN A 583 21.18 -4.84 12.19
N PRO A 584 21.30 -5.04 13.51
CA PRO A 584 20.32 -4.54 14.50
C PRO A 584 20.07 -3.03 14.54
N ASP A 585 20.92 -2.22 13.92
CA ASP A 585 20.79 -0.75 13.84
C ASP A 585 20.19 -0.27 12.51
N GLU A 586 19.93 -1.16 11.56
CA GLU A 586 19.34 -0.84 10.27
C GLU A 586 17.81 -0.91 10.30
N ILE A 587 17.17 0.20 9.92
CA ILE A 587 15.72 0.29 9.74
C ILE A 587 15.35 -0.29 8.38
N LEU A 588 14.62 -1.40 8.38
CA LEU A 588 14.29 -2.19 7.19
C LEU A 588 13.49 -1.42 6.13
N ASP A 589 12.75 -0.37 6.49
CA ASP A 589 12.05 0.50 5.54
C ASP A 589 13.01 1.33 4.66
N PHE A 590 14.24 1.58 5.11
CA PHE A 590 15.24 2.41 4.43
C PHE A 590 16.46 1.60 3.94
N THR A 591 16.44 0.29 4.10
CA THR A 591 17.50 -0.61 3.63
C THR A 591 17.18 -1.10 2.23
N PHE A 592 18.17 -1.04 1.33
CA PHE A 592 18.08 -1.65 0.01
C PHE A 592 18.34 -3.15 0.13
N LYS A 593 17.42 -3.97 -0.41
CA LYS A 593 17.39 -5.43 -0.17
C LYS A 593 17.40 -6.20 -1.47
N PRO A 594 18.55 -6.25 -2.17
CA PRO A 594 18.63 -6.89 -3.46
C PRO A 594 18.30 -8.37 -3.35
N ALA A 595 17.52 -8.89 -4.29
CA ALA A 595 17.30 -10.33 -4.39
C ALA A 595 18.59 -11.07 -4.75
N ASP A 596 18.75 -12.31 -4.26
CA ASP A 596 19.89 -13.17 -4.59
C ASP A 596 19.97 -13.46 -6.09
N PHE A 597 18.82 -13.52 -6.76
CA PHE A 597 18.70 -13.81 -8.18
C PHE A 597 17.79 -12.81 -8.89
N ARG A 598 18.05 -12.65 -10.19
CA ARG A 598 17.31 -11.76 -11.07
C ARG A 598 16.70 -12.55 -12.22
N LEU A 599 15.40 -12.37 -12.41
CA LEU A 599 14.71 -12.78 -13.63
C LEU A 599 14.18 -11.55 -14.36
N PHE A 600 13.99 -11.69 -15.67
CA PHE A 600 13.32 -10.70 -16.50
C PHE A 600 12.14 -11.35 -17.19
N TYR A 601 11.15 -10.54 -17.52
CA TYR A 601 10.08 -11.00 -18.37
C TYR A 601 10.60 -11.19 -19.80
N ASP A 602 10.13 -12.27 -20.43
CA ASP A 602 10.27 -12.57 -21.85
C ASP A 602 8.87 -12.76 -22.45
N GLU A 603 8.79 -12.99 -23.77
CA GLU A 603 7.51 -13.13 -24.48
C GLU A 603 6.66 -14.31 -23.99
N LYS A 604 7.25 -15.28 -23.27
CA LYS A 604 6.56 -16.48 -22.79
C LYS A 604 6.17 -16.35 -21.32
N ASN A 605 7.12 -16.05 -20.44
CA ASN A 605 6.89 -16.05 -18.99
C ASN A 605 5.99 -14.90 -18.51
N VAL A 606 5.83 -13.84 -19.31
CA VAL A 606 4.91 -12.75 -19.01
C VAL A 606 3.45 -13.15 -19.21
N ARG A 607 3.21 -14.06 -20.16
CA ARG A 607 1.87 -14.59 -20.50
C ARG A 607 1.53 -15.85 -19.72
N ASN A 608 2.53 -16.66 -19.38
CA ASN A 608 2.36 -17.90 -18.64
C ASN A 608 3.25 -17.91 -17.38
N VAL A 609 2.61 -17.76 -16.22
CA VAL A 609 3.28 -17.75 -14.91
C VAL A 609 3.94 -19.08 -14.56
N SER A 610 3.52 -20.22 -15.14
CA SER A 610 4.13 -21.52 -14.86
C SER A 610 5.57 -21.62 -15.35
N ILE A 611 5.88 -20.91 -16.44
CA ILE A 611 7.25 -20.78 -16.96
C ILE A 611 8.09 -19.98 -15.98
N LEU A 612 7.55 -18.89 -15.44
CA LEU A 612 8.22 -18.09 -14.42
C LEU A 612 8.46 -18.91 -13.14
N TRP A 613 7.48 -19.68 -12.68
CA TRP A 613 7.62 -20.57 -11.54
C TRP A 613 8.70 -21.63 -11.77
N SER A 614 8.78 -22.20 -12.98
CA SER A 614 9.81 -23.16 -13.36
C SER A 614 11.21 -22.51 -13.37
N GLN A 615 11.32 -21.29 -13.90
CA GLN A 615 12.57 -20.50 -13.88
C GLN A 615 13.02 -20.21 -12.44
N ALA A 616 12.11 -19.85 -11.54
CA ALA A 616 12.40 -19.64 -10.13
C ALA A 616 12.82 -20.95 -9.43
N ALA A 617 12.08 -22.04 -9.64
CA ALA A 617 12.36 -23.34 -9.05
C ALA A 617 13.74 -23.89 -9.46
N ALA A 618 14.17 -23.63 -10.70
CA ALA A 618 15.49 -24.03 -11.20
C ALA A 618 16.66 -23.36 -10.45
N LEU A 619 16.43 -22.24 -9.77
CA LEU A 619 17.44 -21.53 -8.98
C LEU A 619 17.60 -22.12 -7.57
N ILE A 620 16.69 -22.96 -7.10
CA ILE A 620 16.75 -23.58 -5.77
C ILE A 620 17.99 -24.49 -5.66
N GLY A 621 18.90 -24.13 -4.77
CA GLY A 621 20.20 -24.80 -4.56
C GLY A 621 21.34 -24.26 -5.44
N SER A 622 21.09 -23.24 -6.27
CA SER A 622 22.13 -22.59 -7.05
C SER A 622 23.08 -21.78 -6.17
N LYS A 623 24.38 -21.79 -6.52
CA LYS A 623 25.41 -20.95 -5.88
C LYS A 623 25.72 -19.67 -6.64
N SER A 624 25.14 -19.48 -7.82
CA SER A 624 25.42 -18.34 -8.71
C SER A 624 24.57 -17.11 -8.36
N LYS A 625 24.64 -16.66 -7.11
CA LYS A 625 23.94 -15.46 -6.65
C LYS A 625 24.53 -14.21 -7.30
N ILE A 626 23.71 -13.19 -7.47
CA ILE A 626 24.14 -11.86 -7.93
C ILE A 626 24.85 -11.20 -6.75
N ASN A 627 26.18 -11.15 -6.81
CA ASN A 627 27.00 -10.42 -5.84
C ASN A 627 27.06 -8.93 -6.20
#